data_AF-A0A073CWN3-F1
#
_entry.id   AF-A0A073CWN3-F1
#
_cell.length_a   1.000
_cell.length_b   1.000
_cell.length_c   1.000
_cell.angle_alpha   90.00
_cell.angle_beta   90.00
_cell.angle_gamma   90.00
#
_symmetry.space_group_name_H-M   'P 1'
#
loop_
_entity.id
_entity.type
_entity.pdbx_description
1 polymer ?
#
loop_
_entity_poly.entity_id
_entity_poly.type
_entity_poly.pdbx_seq_one_letter_code
_entity_poly.pdbx_strand_id
1 'polypeptide(L)'
;MPTVQHEFTDKITEILNIYFPEQGSKILDSSELLQYLNIKTKAANRGSKSRAGFANHYAIYVLIDDYLNNKFHINGSYSDYEGAKFTRLLQRQRELPFGSKLQNHALNSRLNEEFKKYFPTSSYVPIIRDSKTNKYWINENLLKCSIDNSQINIAEAIKDIIDAYIAARGQAFNNFMIYCQQMIDIQKQDPSQAVKFIKDLLKPNIDARVFEIVSYAILKEYYADQQIYWGWSPDELNVEYLVLYKTGRTNANDGGIDFVMKPLGRFFQVTETLDAGKYFLDIDKVQRYPITFVVKTEHTVETILNKIREKATEKYNIKAIVKKYMESVEEVINIPELMSHFDRVLERGKGAAVIEEIVLQSRVEFNVEAEEQDILIKDVINLN
;
A
#
# COMPACT_ATOMS: atom_id res chain seq x y z
N MET A 1 21.02 -4.09 -19.72
CA MET A 1 19.97 -3.19 -20.24
C MET A 1 20.30 -1.79 -19.76
N PRO A 2 19.93 -0.70 -20.46
CA PRO A 2 20.13 0.66 -19.93
C PRO A 2 19.36 0.82 -18.62
N THR A 3 19.97 1.43 -17.61
CA THR A 3 19.31 1.70 -16.34
C THR A 3 18.11 2.63 -16.54
N VAL A 4 16.94 2.20 -16.08
CA VAL A 4 15.71 3.01 -16.16
C VAL A 4 15.85 4.22 -15.24
N GLN A 5 15.81 5.41 -15.80
CA GLN A 5 15.95 6.65 -15.04
C GLN A 5 14.61 7.05 -14.39
N HIS A 6 14.67 7.44 -13.12
CA HIS A 6 13.60 8.10 -12.39
C HIS A 6 14.20 9.00 -11.29
N GLU A 7 13.38 9.84 -10.67
CA GLU A 7 13.84 10.84 -9.70
C GLU A 7 14.64 10.25 -8.52
N PHE A 8 14.35 9.04 -8.05
CA PHE A 8 15.17 8.39 -7.01
C PHE A 8 16.52 7.83 -7.52
N THR A 9 16.72 7.73 -8.83
CA THR A 9 17.97 7.24 -9.44
C THR A 9 19.12 8.22 -9.18
N ASP A 10 18.83 9.52 -9.15
CA ASP A 10 19.80 10.55 -8.79
C ASP A 10 20.28 10.36 -7.35
N LYS A 11 19.37 10.03 -6.42
CA LYS A 11 19.72 9.75 -5.03
C LYS A 11 20.57 8.49 -4.88
N ILE A 12 20.28 7.44 -5.65
CA ILE A 12 21.12 6.24 -5.70
C ILE A 12 22.53 6.59 -6.18
N THR A 13 22.63 7.39 -7.24
CA THR A 13 23.92 7.81 -7.81
C THR A 13 24.71 8.68 -6.85
N GLU A 14 24.06 9.60 -6.14
CA GLU A 14 24.65 10.41 -5.07
C GLU A 14 25.25 9.53 -3.97
N ILE A 15 24.49 8.54 -3.47
CA ILE A 15 24.97 7.61 -2.44
C ILE A 15 26.16 6.80 -2.96
N LEU A 16 26.08 6.27 -4.18
CA LEU A 16 27.21 5.54 -4.77
C LEU A 16 28.46 6.41 -4.91
N ASN A 17 28.32 7.70 -5.23
CA ASN A 17 29.45 8.64 -5.33
C ASN A 17 30.09 8.97 -3.96
N ILE A 18 29.38 8.78 -2.84
CA ILE A 18 29.98 8.92 -1.49
C ILE A 18 31.00 7.80 -1.26
N TYR A 19 30.67 6.57 -1.66
CA TYR A 19 31.54 5.41 -1.51
C TYR A 19 32.58 5.29 -2.63
N PHE A 20 32.21 5.69 -3.85
CA PHE A 20 33.01 5.53 -5.07
C PHE A 20 32.97 6.83 -5.89
N PRO A 21 33.80 7.83 -5.52
CA PRO A 21 33.75 9.15 -6.13
C PRO A 21 33.78 9.11 -7.66
N GLU A 22 32.84 9.83 -8.28
CA GLU A 22 32.65 9.97 -9.74
C GLU A 22 32.32 8.68 -10.51
N GLN A 23 32.17 7.55 -9.83
CA GLN A 23 31.91 6.25 -10.47
C GLN A 23 30.47 5.76 -10.30
N GLY A 24 29.61 6.48 -9.56
CA GLY A 24 28.30 5.99 -9.13
C GLY A 24 27.40 5.54 -10.28
N SER A 25 27.31 6.30 -11.37
CA SER A 25 26.51 5.92 -12.55
C SER A 25 27.02 4.64 -13.22
N LYS A 26 28.35 4.52 -13.36
CA LYS A 26 29.01 3.34 -13.93
C LYS A 26 28.81 2.09 -13.05
N ILE A 27 28.82 2.26 -11.73
CA ILE A 27 28.56 1.19 -10.76
C ILE A 27 27.12 0.73 -10.84
N LEU A 28 26.18 1.67 -10.90
CA LEU A 28 24.77 1.36 -11.09
C LEU A 28 24.53 0.56 -12.38
N ASP A 29 25.17 0.95 -13.48
CA ASP A 29 25.04 0.28 -14.78
C ASP A 29 25.74 -1.09 -14.86
N SER A 30 26.69 -1.38 -13.97
CA SER A 30 27.46 -2.65 -13.97
C SER A 30 26.96 -3.68 -12.95
N SER A 31 26.06 -3.32 -12.04
CA SER A 31 25.53 -4.21 -11.00
C SER A 31 24.05 -4.54 -11.21
N GLU A 32 23.73 -5.81 -11.47
CA GLU A 32 22.35 -6.28 -11.57
C GLU A 32 21.57 -6.08 -10.26
N LEU A 33 22.23 -6.16 -9.10
CA LEU A 33 21.59 -5.92 -7.81
C LEU A 33 21.24 -4.44 -7.60
N LEU A 34 22.11 -3.52 -8.02
CA LEU A 34 21.80 -2.08 -7.98
C LEU A 34 20.73 -1.71 -9.01
N GLN A 35 20.76 -2.29 -10.21
CA GLN A 35 19.70 -2.12 -11.21
C GLN A 35 18.35 -2.63 -10.68
N TYR A 36 18.35 -3.79 -10.01
CA TYR A 36 17.17 -4.30 -9.34
C TYR A 36 16.66 -3.31 -8.29
N LEU A 37 17.51 -2.82 -7.40
CA LEU A 37 17.13 -1.82 -6.38
C LEU A 37 16.59 -0.54 -7.02
N ASN A 38 17.21 -0.04 -8.09
CA ASN A 38 16.69 1.09 -8.84
C ASN A 38 15.26 0.81 -9.35
N ILE A 39 15.03 -0.32 -10.02
CA ILE A 39 13.67 -0.73 -10.45
C ILE A 39 12.68 -0.78 -9.28
N LYS A 40 13.10 -1.29 -8.11
CA LYS A 40 12.26 -1.45 -6.92
C LYS A 40 12.03 -0.14 -6.16
N THR A 41 12.91 0.83 -6.29
CA THR A 41 12.82 2.16 -5.63
C THR A 41 12.10 3.20 -6.47
N LYS A 42 11.66 2.87 -7.70
CA LYS A 42 10.78 3.71 -8.53
C LYS A 42 9.53 4.23 -7.78
N ALA A 43 9.12 3.53 -6.73
CA ALA A 43 8.01 3.90 -5.86
C ALA A 43 8.32 5.05 -4.88
N ALA A 44 9.57 5.48 -4.73
CA ALA A 44 10.00 6.48 -3.73
C ALA A 44 9.21 7.77 -3.85
N ASN A 45 9.11 8.28 -5.08
CA ASN A 45 8.46 9.55 -5.38
C ASN A 45 7.10 9.37 -6.07
N ARG A 46 6.59 8.12 -6.12
CA ARG A 46 5.25 7.84 -6.61
C ARG A 46 4.25 7.97 -5.47
N GLY A 47 3.07 8.50 -5.79
CA GLY A 47 1.93 8.55 -4.87
C GLY A 47 1.60 7.18 -4.28
N SER A 48 0.79 7.14 -3.24
CA SER A 48 0.57 5.94 -2.42
C SER A 48 0.03 4.70 -3.17
N LYS A 49 -0.22 4.72 -4.49
CA LYS A 49 -0.55 3.50 -5.27
C LYS A 49 0.63 2.55 -5.42
N SER A 50 1.86 3.08 -5.36
CA SER A 50 3.05 2.27 -5.56
C SER A 50 3.26 1.35 -4.34
N ARG A 51 3.18 0.04 -4.56
CA ARG A 51 3.58 -0.94 -3.53
C ARG A 51 5.04 -0.65 -3.18
N ALA A 52 5.30 -0.23 -1.94
CA ALA A 52 6.65 0.13 -1.50
C ALA A 52 7.64 -1.05 -1.54
N GLY A 53 7.14 -2.28 -1.68
CA GLY A 53 7.99 -3.44 -1.91
C GLY A 53 8.99 -3.69 -0.78
N PHE A 54 8.72 -3.20 0.44
CA PHE A 54 9.64 -3.30 1.59
C PHE A 54 10.07 -4.74 1.87
N ALA A 55 9.21 -5.73 1.62
CA ALA A 55 9.56 -7.14 1.80
C ALA A 55 10.84 -7.54 1.06
N ASN A 56 11.03 -7.11 -0.19
CA ASN A 56 12.21 -7.48 -0.98
C ASN A 56 13.43 -6.62 -0.59
N HIS A 57 13.23 -5.32 -0.38
CA HIS A 57 14.30 -4.45 0.12
C HIS A 57 14.83 -4.96 1.47
N TYR A 58 13.94 -5.33 2.40
CA TYR A 58 14.33 -5.77 3.73
C TYR A 58 14.96 -7.15 3.70
N ALA A 59 14.57 -8.02 2.76
CA ALA A 59 15.24 -9.32 2.59
C ALA A 59 16.71 -9.14 2.17
N ILE A 60 17.00 -8.20 1.26
CA ILE A 60 18.37 -7.82 0.91
C ILE A 60 19.06 -7.14 2.11
N TYR A 61 18.38 -6.17 2.73
CA TYR A 61 18.90 -5.38 3.83
C TYR A 61 19.41 -6.25 4.98
N VAL A 62 18.58 -7.17 5.50
CA VAL A 62 18.95 -7.94 6.70
C VAL A 62 20.09 -8.93 6.43
N LEU A 63 20.21 -9.42 5.20
CA LEU A 63 21.33 -10.28 4.82
C LEU A 63 22.61 -9.48 4.59
N ILE A 64 22.52 -8.26 4.07
CA ILE A 64 23.65 -7.32 3.98
C ILE A 64 24.06 -6.85 5.37
N ASP A 65 23.12 -6.56 6.26
CA ASP A 65 23.35 -6.20 7.65
C ASP A 65 24.10 -7.35 8.36
N ASP A 66 23.66 -8.60 8.21
CA ASP A 66 24.39 -9.77 8.70
C ASP A 66 25.80 -9.89 8.09
N TYR A 67 25.94 -9.66 6.78
CA TYR A 67 27.23 -9.71 6.09
C TYR A 67 28.23 -8.65 6.60
N LEU A 68 27.76 -7.42 6.78
CA LEU A 68 28.55 -6.29 7.27
C LEU A 68 28.90 -6.43 8.75
N ASN A 69 27.95 -6.87 9.59
CA ASN A 69 28.16 -7.07 11.03
C ASN A 69 29.25 -8.11 11.34
N ASN A 70 29.41 -9.11 10.48
CA ASN A 70 30.49 -10.11 10.55
C ASN A 70 31.79 -9.67 9.83
N LYS A 71 31.83 -8.44 9.30
CA LYS A 71 32.98 -7.82 8.62
C LYS A 71 33.50 -8.59 7.41
N PHE A 72 32.61 -9.32 6.73
CA PHE A 72 33.00 -10.15 5.58
C PHE A 72 33.52 -9.34 4.39
N HIS A 73 33.06 -8.10 4.23
CA HIS A 73 33.58 -7.14 3.24
C HIS A 73 35.06 -6.79 3.43
N ILE A 74 35.61 -6.98 4.64
CA ILE A 74 37.01 -6.66 4.97
C ILE A 74 37.86 -7.93 5.01
N ASN A 75 37.37 -8.97 5.70
CA ASN A 75 38.19 -10.14 6.04
C ASN A 75 38.14 -11.27 4.99
N GLY A 76 37.20 -11.23 4.04
CA GLY A 76 37.08 -12.23 2.98
C GLY A 76 36.65 -13.64 3.42
N SER A 77 36.31 -13.84 4.71
CA SER A 77 35.97 -15.16 5.29
C SER A 77 34.54 -15.64 5.01
N TYR A 78 33.83 -15.00 4.06
CA TYR A 78 32.42 -15.28 3.83
C TYR A 78 32.14 -16.70 3.30
N SER A 79 33.10 -17.28 2.58
CA SER A 79 33.00 -18.67 2.07
C SER A 79 32.88 -19.71 3.17
N ASP A 80 33.37 -19.40 4.37
CA ASP A 80 33.39 -20.31 5.52
C ASP A 80 32.17 -20.11 6.43
N TYR A 81 31.29 -19.15 6.10
CA TYR A 81 30.15 -18.81 6.94
C TYR A 81 29.04 -19.87 6.88
N GLU A 82 28.62 -20.39 8.04
CA GLU A 82 27.51 -21.35 8.17
C GLU A 82 26.12 -20.78 7.83
N GLY A 83 26.01 -19.48 7.53
CA GLY A 83 24.77 -18.83 7.13
C GLY A 83 23.90 -18.35 8.28
N ALA A 84 23.12 -17.32 7.98
CA ALA A 84 22.22 -16.68 8.92
C ALA A 84 20.98 -17.54 9.20
N LYS A 85 20.51 -17.53 10.44
CA LYS A 85 19.27 -18.22 10.84
C LYS A 85 18.05 -17.43 10.38
N PHE A 86 17.08 -18.12 9.76
CA PHE A 86 15.82 -17.54 9.32
C PHE A 86 15.12 -16.67 10.39
N THR A 87 15.01 -17.18 11.62
CA THR A 87 14.28 -16.50 12.70
C THR A 87 14.91 -15.15 13.05
N ARG A 88 16.25 -15.06 13.05
CA ARG A 88 16.99 -13.82 13.28
C ARG A 88 16.76 -12.81 12.15
N LEU A 89 16.81 -13.26 10.90
CA LEU A 89 16.57 -12.40 9.75
C LEU A 89 15.12 -11.87 9.75
N LEU A 90 14.14 -12.72 10.00
CA LEU A 90 12.73 -12.31 10.05
C LEU A 90 12.47 -11.33 11.20
N GLN A 91 13.06 -11.58 12.38
CA GLN A 91 12.97 -10.65 13.50
C GLN A 91 13.53 -9.28 13.11
N ARG A 92 14.73 -9.24 12.52
CA ARG A 92 15.34 -7.99 12.07
C ARG A 92 14.50 -7.28 11.00
N GLN A 93 13.88 -8.00 10.07
CA GLN A 93 12.96 -7.40 9.09
C GLN A 93 11.75 -6.72 9.73
N ARG A 94 11.26 -7.26 10.85
CA ARG A 94 10.09 -6.74 11.57
C ARG A 94 10.41 -5.53 12.45
N GLU A 95 11.67 -5.35 12.82
CA GLU A 95 12.18 -4.18 13.54
C GLU A 95 12.35 -2.96 12.63
N LEU A 96 12.43 -3.14 11.31
CA LEU A 96 12.55 -2.02 10.36
C LEU A 96 11.21 -1.29 10.21
N PRO A 97 11.20 0.03 9.93
CA PRO A 97 9.98 0.82 9.73
C PRO A 97 9.02 0.15 8.75
N PHE A 98 7.72 0.13 9.03
CA PHE A 98 6.71 -0.55 8.18
C PHE A 98 6.89 -2.08 8.02
N GLY A 99 7.84 -2.69 8.75
CA GLY A 99 8.22 -4.10 8.63
C GLY A 99 7.46 -5.06 9.55
N SER A 100 6.77 -4.56 10.57
CA SER A 100 6.18 -5.35 11.66
C SER A 100 5.27 -6.50 11.21
N LYS A 101 4.52 -6.31 10.12
CA LYS A 101 3.58 -7.31 9.56
C LYS A 101 4.17 -8.09 8.36
N LEU A 102 5.47 -7.98 8.09
CA LEU A 102 6.10 -8.73 7.00
C LEU A 102 6.07 -10.25 7.25
N GLN A 103 5.78 -10.95 6.15
CA GLN A 103 5.79 -12.40 6.05
C GLN A 103 7.10 -12.89 5.42
N ASN A 104 7.34 -14.20 5.51
CA ASN A 104 8.60 -14.85 5.14
C ASN A 104 8.82 -15.04 3.62
N HIS A 105 7.83 -14.74 2.79
CA HIS A 105 7.85 -15.06 1.36
C HIS A 105 9.04 -14.47 0.59
N ALA A 106 9.46 -13.25 0.95
CA ALA A 106 10.58 -12.56 0.28
C ALA A 106 11.92 -13.29 0.47
N LEU A 107 12.24 -13.68 1.72
CA LEU A 107 13.45 -14.45 2.04
C LEU A 107 13.43 -15.84 1.39
N ASN A 108 12.25 -16.43 1.20
CA ASN A 108 12.13 -17.84 0.79
C ASN A 108 12.25 -18.07 -0.72
N SER A 109 11.54 -17.29 -1.55
CA SER A 109 11.59 -17.48 -3.01
C SER A 109 11.19 -16.24 -3.80
N ARG A 110 10.24 -15.44 -3.29
CA ARG A 110 9.62 -14.34 -4.03
C ARG A 110 10.62 -13.31 -4.55
N LEU A 111 11.67 -13.00 -3.78
CA LEU A 111 12.71 -12.08 -4.21
C LEU A 111 13.52 -12.65 -5.38
N ASN A 112 13.98 -13.89 -5.27
CA ASN A 112 14.76 -14.55 -6.31
C ASN A 112 13.94 -14.75 -7.59
N GLU A 113 12.68 -15.15 -7.47
CA GLU A 113 11.76 -15.30 -8.61
C GLU A 113 11.52 -13.96 -9.32
N GLU A 114 11.33 -12.88 -8.56
CA GLU A 114 11.16 -11.54 -9.14
C GLU A 114 12.46 -11.05 -9.79
N PHE A 115 13.61 -11.24 -9.14
CA PHE A 115 14.91 -10.87 -9.69
C PHE A 115 15.17 -11.56 -11.04
N LYS A 116 14.91 -12.87 -11.15
CA LYS A 116 15.06 -13.63 -12.40
C LYS A 116 14.15 -13.14 -13.53
N LYS A 117 12.99 -12.54 -13.23
CA LYS A 117 12.12 -11.95 -14.25
C LYS A 117 12.77 -10.73 -14.90
N TYR A 118 13.55 -9.95 -14.15
CA TYR A 118 14.28 -8.80 -14.66
C TYR A 118 15.63 -9.19 -15.27
N PHE A 119 16.30 -10.19 -14.71
CA PHE A 119 17.64 -10.64 -15.12
C PHE A 119 17.66 -12.14 -15.45
N PRO A 120 16.99 -12.59 -16.53
CA PRO A 120 16.83 -14.01 -16.85
C PRO A 120 18.14 -14.71 -17.25
N THR A 121 19.14 -13.94 -17.69
CA THR A 121 20.47 -14.43 -18.08
C THR A 121 21.49 -14.39 -16.95
N SER A 122 21.11 -13.86 -15.77
CA SER A 122 22.04 -13.81 -14.63
C SER A 122 22.36 -15.23 -14.15
N SER A 123 23.64 -15.48 -13.92
CA SER A 123 24.10 -16.74 -13.32
C SER A 123 23.83 -16.80 -11.81
N TYR A 124 23.47 -15.66 -11.21
CA TYR A 124 23.36 -15.50 -9.77
C TYR A 124 21.96 -15.04 -9.37
N VAL A 125 21.56 -15.40 -8.15
CA VAL A 125 20.36 -14.89 -7.48
C VAL A 125 20.75 -14.19 -6.18
N PRO A 126 20.00 -13.19 -5.71
CA PRO A 126 20.39 -12.43 -4.52
C PRO A 126 20.48 -13.28 -3.25
N ILE A 127 19.54 -14.20 -3.03
CA ILE A 127 19.50 -15.00 -1.79
C ILE A 127 19.86 -16.45 -2.09
N ILE A 128 20.85 -16.99 -1.40
CA ILE A 128 21.13 -18.43 -1.37
C ILE A 128 20.49 -18.99 -0.11
N ARG A 129 19.77 -20.10 -0.23
CA ARG A 129 19.07 -20.75 0.87
C ARG A 129 19.35 -22.25 0.87
N ASP A 130 19.69 -22.78 2.03
CA ASP A 130 19.64 -24.21 2.30
C ASP A 130 18.33 -24.57 3.01
N SER A 131 17.48 -25.35 2.34
CA SER A 131 16.19 -25.77 2.87
C SER A 131 16.29 -26.82 3.97
N LYS A 132 17.41 -27.57 4.05
CA LYS A 132 17.62 -28.59 5.08
C LYS A 132 17.99 -27.95 6.41
N THR A 133 18.88 -26.97 6.37
CA THR A 133 19.40 -26.30 7.58
C THR A 133 18.69 -24.98 7.90
N ASN A 134 17.81 -24.50 7.02
CA ASN A 134 17.17 -23.18 7.08
C ASN A 134 18.18 -22.03 7.30
N LYS A 135 19.31 -22.13 6.58
CA LYS A 135 20.36 -21.12 6.55
C LYS A 135 20.31 -20.31 5.26
N TYR A 136 20.70 -19.04 5.39
CA TYR A 136 20.54 -18.03 4.34
C TYR A 136 21.82 -17.21 4.20
N TRP A 137 22.10 -16.82 2.95
CA TRP A 137 23.25 -16.01 2.57
C TRP A 137 22.80 -14.98 1.53
N ILE A 138 23.35 -13.78 1.58
CA ILE A 138 23.41 -12.91 0.39
C ILE A 138 24.45 -13.48 -0.56
N ASN A 139 24.16 -13.49 -1.86
CA ASN A 139 25.11 -13.95 -2.87
C ASN A 139 26.20 -12.91 -3.09
N GLU A 140 27.41 -13.20 -2.63
CA GLU A 140 28.53 -12.26 -2.66
C GLU A 140 28.95 -11.86 -4.09
N ASN A 141 28.68 -12.70 -5.09
CA ASN A 141 28.92 -12.37 -6.50
C ASN A 141 28.10 -11.17 -6.98
N LEU A 142 26.99 -10.84 -6.29
CA LEU A 142 26.17 -9.67 -6.57
C LEU A 142 26.53 -8.46 -5.68
N LEU A 143 27.40 -8.64 -4.69
CA LEU A 143 27.96 -7.56 -3.86
C LEU A 143 29.33 -7.10 -4.36
N LYS A 144 29.99 -7.87 -5.23
CA LYS A 144 31.31 -7.56 -5.78
C LYS A 144 31.16 -7.12 -7.24
N CYS A 145 31.64 -5.93 -7.56
CA CYS A 145 31.62 -5.38 -8.93
C CYS A 145 33.05 -5.14 -9.41
N SER A 146 33.31 -5.39 -10.70
CA SER A 146 34.61 -5.12 -11.32
C SER A 146 34.54 -3.83 -12.13
N ILE A 147 35.26 -2.80 -11.68
CA ILE A 147 35.37 -1.50 -12.37
C ILE A 147 36.83 -1.13 -12.53
N ASP A 148 37.22 -0.79 -13.77
CA ASP A 148 38.58 -0.31 -14.09
C ASP A 148 39.68 -1.22 -13.54
N ASN A 149 39.48 -2.53 -13.67
CA ASN A 149 40.35 -3.61 -13.18
C ASN A 149 40.49 -3.68 -11.65
N SER A 150 39.65 -2.97 -10.90
CA SER A 150 39.52 -3.08 -9.45
C SER A 150 38.23 -3.80 -9.08
N GLN A 151 38.30 -4.67 -8.07
CA GLN A 151 37.12 -5.31 -7.50
C GLN A 151 36.66 -4.50 -6.28
N ILE A 152 35.44 -4.01 -6.33
CA ILE A 152 34.83 -3.22 -5.26
C ILE A 152 33.70 -4.00 -4.60
N ASN A 153 33.44 -3.72 -3.32
CA ASN A 153 32.30 -4.25 -2.58
C ASN A 153 31.25 -3.16 -2.39
N ILE A 154 30.02 -3.40 -2.85
CA ILE A 154 28.94 -2.40 -2.83
C ILE A 154 27.94 -2.59 -1.67
N ALA A 155 28.25 -3.45 -0.69
CA ALA A 155 27.33 -3.81 0.39
C ALA A 155 26.90 -2.60 1.25
N GLU A 156 27.85 -1.74 1.64
CA GLU A 156 27.56 -0.54 2.44
C GLU A 156 26.66 0.44 1.66
N ALA A 157 27.00 0.70 0.39
CA ALA A 157 26.20 1.55 -0.48
C ALA A 157 24.78 1.01 -0.69
N ILE A 158 24.60 -0.31 -0.86
CA ILE A 158 23.27 -0.91 -0.95
C ILE A 158 22.45 -0.67 0.33
N LYS A 159 23.08 -0.84 1.50
CA LYS A 159 22.41 -0.62 2.78
C LYS A 159 21.90 0.82 2.87
N ASP A 160 22.74 1.79 2.53
CA ASP A 160 22.40 3.21 2.56
C ASP A 160 21.35 3.60 1.52
N ILE A 161 21.36 2.98 0.33
CA ILE A 161 20.31 3.16 -0.68
C ILE A 161 18.94 2.71 -0.13
N ILE A 162 18.91 1.56 0.55
CA ILE A 162 17.68 1.05 1.16
C ILE A 162 17.25 1.95 2.32
N ASP A 163 18.16 2.40 3.18
CA ASP A 163 17.87 3.34 4.27
C ASP A 163 17.30 4.67 3.74
N ALA A 164 17.90 5.24 2.68
CA ALA A 164 17.39 6.45 2.03
C ALA A 164 16.00 6.24 1.41
N TYR A 165 15.74 5.07 0.85
CA TYR A 165 14.42 4.72 0.31
C TYR A 165 13.37 4.65 1.42
N ILE A 166 13.70 4.04 2.56
CA ILE A 166 12.83 3.98 3.75
C ILE A 166 12.53 5.40 4.24
N ALA A 167 13.55 6.25 4.35
CA ALA A 167 13.40 7.64 4.80
C ALA A 167 12.48 8.46 3.89
N ALA A 168 12.66 8.37 2.56
CA ALA A 168 11.82 9.07 1.59
C ALA A 168 10.34 8.66 1.72
N ARG A 169 10.09 7.35 1.91
CA ARG A 169 8.73 6.82 2.11
C ARG A 169 8.13 7.20 3.46
N GLY A 170 8.95 7.21 4.51
CA GLY A 170 8.54 7.61 5.87
C GLY A 170 8.17 9.09 5.95
N GLN A 171 8.99 9.96 5.37
CA GLN A 171 8.75 11.41 5.38
C GLN A 171 7.43 11.76 4.67
N ALA A 172 7.15 11.16 3.52
CA ALA A 172 5.89 11.40 2.80
C ALA A 172 4.66 11.03 3.64
N PHE A 173 4.73 9.90 4.38
CA PHE A 173 3.65 9.49 5.27
C PHE A 173 3.51 10.41 6.48
N ASN A 174 4.62 10.74 7.15
CA ASN A 174 4.60 11.62 8.32
C ASN A 174 4.08 13.02 7.97
N ASN A 175 4.49 13.58 6.83
CA ASN A 175 3.98 14.86 6.35
C ASN A 175 2.47 14.82 6.10
N PHE A 176 1.96 13.71 5.54
CA PHE A 176 0.52 13.52 5.35
C PHE A 176 -0.23 13.49 6.70
N MET A 177 0.30 12.76 7.69
CA MET A 177 -0.31 12.68 9.03
C MET A 177 -0.30 14.03 9.76
N ILE A 178 0.82 14.76 9.72
CA ILE A 178 0.92 16.12 10.28
C ILE A 178 -0.12 17.03 9.62
N TYR A 179 -0.24 16.95 8.30
CA TYR A 179 -1.20 17.76 7.57
C TYR A 179 -2.65 17.42 7.93
N CYS A 180 -3.00 16.13 8.08
CA CYS A 180 -4.32 15.75 8.60
C CYS A 180 -4.58 16.34 9.99
N GLN A 181 -3.61 16.27 10.91
CA GLN A 181 -3.75 16.81 12.26
C GLN A 181 -3.96 18.33 12.25
N GLN A 182 -3.17 19.05 11.43
CA GLN A 182 -3.36 20.49 11.22
C GLN A 182 -4.76 20.81 10.69
N MET A 183 -5.31 19.98 9.80
CA MET A 183 -6.65 20.17 9.26
C MET A 183 -7.75 19.93 10.31
N ILE A 184 -7.56 19.04 11.28
CA ILE A 184 -8.48 18.88 12.43
C ILE A 184 -8.52 20.17 13.25
N ASP A 185 -7.35 20.75 13.53
CA ASP A 185 -7.26 21.98 14.32
C ASP A 185 -7.82 23.20 13.55
N ILE A 186 -7.50 23.29 12.26
CA ILE A 186 -7.97 24.37 11.37
C ILE A 186 -9.47 24.30 11.13
N GLN A 187 -10.10 23.12 11.10
CA GLN A 187 -11.55 23.01 10.91
C GLN A 187 -12.35 23.79 11.97
N LYS A 188 -11.80 23.97 13.19
CA LYS A 188 -12.41 24.80 14.23
C LYS A 188 -12.33 26.31 13.96
N GLN A 189 -11.40 26.74 13.11
CA GLN A 189 -11.09 28.15 12.83
C GLN A 189 -11.55 28.59 11.44
N ASP A 190 -11.31 27.75 10.43
CA ASP A 190 -11.69 27.93 9.03
C ASP A 190 -12.13 26.59 8.42
N PRO A 191 -13.44 26.26 8.50
CA PRO A 191 -13.97 25.03 7.93
C PRO A 191 -13.68 24.89 6.43
N SER A 192 -13.55 25.99 5.68
CA SER A 192 -13.40 25.96 4.23
C SER A 192 -12.10 25.30 3.77
N GLN A 193 -11.02 25.43 4.55
CA GLN A 193 -9.74 24.79 4.26
C GLN A 193 -9.78 23.27 4.45
N ALA A 194 -10.42 22.81 5.53
CA ALA A 194 -10.62 21.39 5.79
C ALA A 194 -11.48 20.72 4.69
N VAL A 195 -12.50 21.43 4.20
CA VAL A 195 -13.31 20.98 3.06
C VAL A 195 -12.44 20.85 1.81
N LYS A 196 -11.65 21.89 1.49
CA LYS A 196 -10.76 21.87 0.31
C LYS A 196 -9.77 20.71 0.39
N PHE A 197 -9.20 20.46 1.57
CA PHE A 197 -8.29 19.34 1.81
C PHE A 197 -8.94 17.99 1.45
N ILE A 198 -10.10 17.67 2.01
CA ILE A 198 -10.78 16.40 1.72
C ILE A 198 -11.15 16.31 0.24
N LYS A 199 -11.60 17.42 -0.37
CA LYS A 199 -11.90 17.47 -1.81
C LYS A 199 -10.67 17.17 -2.66
N ASP A 200 -9.50 17.67 -2.27
CA ASP A 200 -8.23 17.40 -2.95
C ASP A 200 -7.82 15.92 -2.86
N LEU A 201 -8.16 15.21 -1.78
CA LEU A 201 -7.89 13.77 -1.61
C LEU A 201 -8.78 12.86 -2.47
N LEU A 202 -9.89 13.38 -2.99
CA LEU A 202 -10.81 12.62 -3.85
C LEU A 202 -10.51 12.76 -5.35
N LYS A 203 -9.60 13.65 -5.73
CA LYS A 203 -9.27 13.90 -7.14
C LYS A 203 -8.85 12.60 -7.87
N PRO A 204 -9.18 12.45 -9.17
CA PRO A 204 -8.89 11.24 -9.94
C PRO A 204 -7.42 10.80 -9.93
N ASN A 205 -6.48 11.76 -9.87
CA ASN A 205 -5.04 11.52 -9.86
C ASN A 205 -4.48 11.09 -8.50
N ILE A 206 -5.27 11.16 -7.43
CA ILE A 206 -4.85 10.72 -6.09
C ILE A 206 -4.65 9.20 -6.07
N ASP A 207 -4.03 8.71 -5.02
CA ASP A 207 -3.95 7.29 -4.76
C ASP A 207 -5.32 6.63 -4.55
N ALA A 208 -5.41 5.34 -4.92
CA ALA A 208 -6.62 4.55 -4.79
C ALA A 208 -6.85 4.15 -3.33
N ARG A 209 -5.77 3.96 -2.56
CA ARG A 209 -5.87 3.63 -1.13
C ARG A 209 -6.34 4.82 -0.32
N VAL A 210 -5.77 5.98 -0.59
CA VAL A 210 -6.26 7.27 -0.05
C VAL A 210 -7.73 7.50 -0.46
N PHE A 211 -8.10 7.25 -1.72
CA PHE A 211 -9.50 7.37 -2.15
C PHE A 211 -10.44 6.42 -1.40
N GLU A 212 -10.07 5.14 -1.22
CA GLU A 212 -10.86 4.18 -0.45
C GLU A 212 -11.02 4.65 1.00
N ILE A 213 -9.93 5.06 1.65
CA ILE A 213 -9.94 5.58 3.03
C ILE A 213 -10.86 6.80 3.16
N VAL A 214 -10.72 7.78 2.26
CA VAL A 214 -11.54 9.00 2.29
C VAL A 214 -13.01 8.68 1.99
N SER A 215 -13.28 7.79 1.03
CA SER A 215 -14.64 7.36 0.72
C SER A 215 -15.28 6.63 1.89
N TYR A 216 -14.54 5.77 2.60
CA TYR A 216 -15.01 5.11 3.80
C TYR A 216 -15.35 6.12 4.89
N ALA A 217 -14.45 7.07 5.18
CA ALA A 217 -14.67 8.09 6.19
C ALA A 217 -15.91 8.95 5.92
N ILE A 218 -16.10 9.38 4.67
CA ILE A 218 -17.28 10.16 4.25
C ILE A 218 -18.56 9.32 4.39
N LEU A 219 -18.57 8.10 3.84
CA LEU A 219 -19.77 7.26 3.85
C LEU A 219 -20.13 6.82 5.27
N LYS A 220 -19.14 6.51 6.12
CA LYS A 220 -19.33 6.18 7.52
C LYS A 220 -20.12 7.29 8.24
N GLU A 221 -19.67 8.53 8.12
CA GLU A 221 -20.34 9.67 8.76
C GLU A 221 -21.67 10.05 8.09
N TYR A 222 -21.78 9.88 6.77
CA TYR A 222 -23.00 10.16 6.02
C TYR A 222 -24.17 9.25 6.45
N TYR A 223 -23.89 7.97 6.68
CA TYR A 223 -24.87 6.97 7.09
C TYR A 223 -25.08 6.92 8.61
N ALA A 224 -24.15 7.41 9.44
CA ALA A 224 -24.18 7.24 10.89
C ALA A 224 -25.47 7.72 11.60
N ASP A 225 -26.13 8.77 11.09
CA ASP A 225 -27.36 9.30 11.70
C ASP A 225 -28.64 8.69 11.14
N GLN A 226 -28.53 7.79 10.15
CA GLN A 226 -29.68 7.17 9.53
C GLN A 226 -30.15 6.00 10.39
N GLN A 227 -31.42 6.02 10.77
CA GLN A 227 -32.05 4.96 11.55
C GLN A 227 -32.90 4.07 10.67
N ILE A 228 -32.93 2.79 11.01
CA ILE A 228 -33.90 1.85 10.46
C ILE A 228 -34.78 1.30 11.58
N TYR A 229 -35.99 0.94 11.21
CA TYR A 229 -36.99 0.33 12.08
C TYR A 229 -37.21 -1.11 11.61
N TRP A 230 -36.91 -2.10 12.44
CA TRP A 230 -37.02 -3.51 12.05
C TRP A 230 -37.37 -4.41 13.24
N GLY A 231 -38.21 -5.42 12.99
CA GLY A 231 -38.74 -6.29 14.04
C GLY A 231 -39.49 -7.47 13.45
N TRP A 232 -39.90 -8.41 14.30
CA TRP A 232 -40.65 -9.59 13.86
C TRP A 232 -42.13 -9.30 13.57
N SER A 233 -42.64 -8.16 14.04
CA SER A 233 -43.97 -7.65 13.70
C SER A 233 -43.95 -6.11 13.60
N PRO A 234 -44.97 -5.50 12.97
CA PRO A 234 -45.15 -4.05 12.94
C PRO A 234 -45.26 -3.39 14.34
N ASP A 235 -45.68 -4.17 15.35
CA ASP A 235 -45.87 -3.69 16.72
C ASP A 235 -44.60 -3.85 17.59
N GLU A 236 -43.62 -4.65 17.13
CA GLU A 236 -42.37 -4.97 17.84
C GLU A 236 -41.12 -4.51 17.06
N LEU A 237 -41.10 -3.24 16.65
CA LEU A 237 -39.98 -2.66 15.90
C LEU A 237 -38.84 -2.19 16.82
N ASN A 238 -37.62 -2.59 16.48
CA ASN A 238 -36.38 -2.05 17.02
C ASN A 238 -35.92 -0.87 16.18
N VAL A 239 -35.33 0.14 16.83
CA VAL A 239 -34.62 1.23 16.17
C VAL A 239 -33.13 0.93 16.22
N GLU A 240 -32.47 0.87 15.07
CA GLU A 240 -31.03 0.69 14.97
C GLU A 240 -30.43 1.67 13.97
N TYR A 241 -29.27 2.23 14.29
CA TYR A 241 -28.53 3.12 13.38
C TYR A 241 -27.78 2.31 12.33
N LEU A 242 -27.63 2.88 11.13
CA LEU A 242 -26.76 2.33 10.11
C LEU A 242 -25.29 2.48 10.53
N VAL A 243 -24.54 1.39 10.46
CA VAL A 243 -23.11 1.37 10.79
C VAL A 243 -22.33 0.74 9.64
N LEU A 244 -21.35 1.48 9.11
CA LEU A 244 -20.49 1.04 8.02
C LEU A 244 -19.15 0.50 8.56
N TYR A 245 -18.86 -0.76 8.25
CA TYR A 245 -17.65 -1.46 8.66
C TYR A 245 -16.69 -1.64 7.48
N LYS A 246 -15.38 -1.52 7.70
CA LYS A 246 -14.38 -2.07 6.78
C LYS A 246 -14.28 -3.58 6.96
N THR A 247 -14.16 -4.29 5.85
CA THR A 247 -13.95 -5.75 5.84
C THR A 247 -12.48 -6.15 5.94
N GLY A 248 -11.57 -5.20 5.73
CA GLY A 248 -10.13 -5.43 5.73
C GLY A 248 -9.33 -4.18 5.39
N ARG A 249 -8.06 -4.41 5.06
CA ARG A 249 -7.16 -3.38 4.54
C ARG A 249 -7.47 -3.06 3.10
N THR A 250 -7.02 -1.91 2.65
CA THR A 250 -7.24 -1.47 1.29
C THR A 250 -6.57 -2.42 0.31
N ASN A 251 -7.38 -3.12 -0.49
CA ASN A 251 -6.93 -4.11 -1.45
C ASN A 251 -7.32 -3.70 -2.87
N ALA A 252 -6.69 -2.63 -3.37
CA ALA A 252 -6.96 -2.07 -4.70
C ALA A 252 -6.79 -3.04 -5.90
N ASN A 253 -6.29 -4.27 -5.68
CA ASN A 253 -5.88 -5.19 -6.75
C ASN A 253 -6.40 -6.64 -6.65
N ASP A 254 -7.00 -7.07 -5.54
CA ASP A 254 -7.42 -8.49 -5.39
C ASP A 254 -8.92 -8.72 -5.51
N GLY A 255 -9.72 -7.65 -5.65
CA GLY A 255 -11.18 -7.67 -5.70
C GLY A 255 -11.81 -8.19 -4.40
N GLY A 256 -13.01 -7.76 -4.06
CA GLY A 256 -13.62 -8.12 -2.79
C GLY A 256 -14.84 -7.27 -2.51
N ILE A 257 -15.17 -7.18 -1.22
CA ILE A 257 -16.11 -6.21 -0.67
C ILE A 257 -15.28 -5.39 0.31
N ASP A 258 -15.19 -4.07 0.13
CA ASP A 258 -14.40 -3.19 0.99
C ASP A 258 -15.18 -2.79 2.25
N PHE A 259 -16.48 -2.51 2.11
CA PHE A 259 -17.32 -2.10 3.24
C PHE A 259 -18.62 -2.92 3.33
N VAL A 260 -19.09 -3.12 4.55
CA VAL A 260 -20.39 -3.76 4.83
C VAL A 260 -21.18 -2.90 5.79
N MET A 261 -22.46 -2.70 5.51
CA MET A 261 -23.36 -1.93 6.35
C MET A 261 -24.30 -2.82 7.15
N LYS A 262 -24.32 -2.62 8.46
CA LYS A 262 -25.34 -3.17 9.37
C LYS A 262 -26.44 -2.12 9.58
N PRO A 263 -27.72 -2.50 9.72
CA PRO A 263 -28.27 -3.87 9.65
C PRO A 263 -28.66 -4.35 8.26
N LEU A 264 -28.65 -3.46 7.26
CA LEU A 264 -29.14 -3.76 5.91
C LEU A 264 -28.41 -4.90 5.20
N GLY A 265 -27.19 -5.24 5.62
CA GLY A 265 -26.34 -6.20 4.90
C GLY A 265 -25.88 -5.63 3.55
N ARG A 266 -25.73 -4.31 3.45
CA ARG A 266 -25.40 -3.65 2.18
C ARG A 266 -23.90 -3.72 1.92
N PHE A 267 -23.51 -4.14 0.72
CA PHE A 267 -22.10 -4.32 0.35
C PHE A 267 -21.61 -3.16 -0.49
N PHE A 268 -20.40 -2.69 -0.20
CA PHE A 268 -19.74 -1.62 -0.94
C PHE A 268 -18.41 -2.11 -1.48
N GLN A 269 -18.17 -1.84 -2.76
CA GLN A 269 -16.89 -2.12 -3.38
C GLN A 269 -16.31 -0.86 -4.03
N VAL A 270 -15.08 -0.52 -3.67
CA VAL A 270 -14.36 0.62 -4.21
C VAL A 270 -13.59 0.18 -5.45
N THR A 271 -13.65 0.99 -6.51
CA THR A 271 -12.97 0.69 -7.77
C THR A 271 -12.40 1.94 -8.42
N GLU A 272 -11.15 1.83 -8.88
CA GLU A 272 -10.47 2.92 -9.58
C GLU A 272 -10.69 2.89 -11.10
N THR A 273 -11.23 1.79 -11.64
CA THR A 273 -11.35 1.57 -13.08
C THR A 273 -12.80 1.35 -13.48
N LEU A 274 -13.11 1.72 -14.72
CA LEU A 274 -14.35 1.33 -15.40
C LEU A 274 -14.22 -0.01 -16.14
N ASP A 275 -13.21 -0.81 -15.80
CA ASP A 275 -13.07 -2.16 -16.35
C ASP A 275 -14.14 -3.07 -15.76
N ALA A 276 -15.17 -3.35 -16.55
CA ALA A 276 -16.30 -4.21 -16.19
C ALA A 276 -15.85 -5.62 -15.76
N GLY A 277 -14.68 -6.09 -16.19
CA GLY A 277 -14.11 -7.36 -15.72
C GLY A 277 -13.98 -7.41 -14.20
N LYS A 278 -13.58 -6.30 -13.57
CA LYS A 278 -13.47 -6.21 -12.10
C LYS A 278 -14.82 -6.27 -11.41
N TYR A 279 -15.80 -5.49 -11.87
CA TYR A 279 -17.17 -5.50 -11.33
C TYR A 279 -17.77 -6.91 -11.37
N PHE A 280 -17.61 -7.63 -12.48
CA PHE A 280 -18.14 -8.98 -12.60
C PHE A 280 -17.43 -9.97 -11.68
N LEU A 281 -16.12 -9.83 -11.47
CA LEU A 281 -15.40 -10.65 -10.51
C LEU A 281 -15.93 -10.45 -9.08
N ASP A 282 -16.18 -9.20 -8.68
CA ASP A 282 -16.70 -8.89 -7.35
C ASP A 282 -18.15 -9.39 -7.18
N ILE A 283 -19.00 -9.19 -8.19
CA ILE A 283 -20.38 -9.72 -8.25
C ILE A 283 -20.37 -11.25 -8.14
N ASP A 284 -19.52 -11.94 -8.91
CA ASP A 284 -19.47 -13.40 -8.91
C ASP A 284 -18.94 -13.96 -7.58
N LYS A 285 -18.01 -13.27 -6.90
CA LYS A 285 -17.47 -13.65 -5.58
C LYS A 285 -18.53 -13.70 -4.48
N VAL A 286 -19.55 -12.84 -4.55
CA VAL A 286 -20.67 -12.82 -3.61
C VAL A 286 -21.91 -13.51 -4.15
N GLN A 287 -21.75 -14.42 -5.11
CA GLN A 287 -22.85 -15.16 -5.74
C GLN A 287 -23.97 -14.27 -6.30
N ARG A 288 -23.61 -13.13 -6.89
CA ARG A 288 -24.54 -12.14 -7.47
C ARG A 288 -25.44 -11.45 -6.44
N TYR A 289 -24.97 -11.36 -5.20
CA TYR A 289 -25.55 -10.44 -4.23
C TYR A 289 -25.41 -8.98 -4.71
N PRO A 290 -26.39 -8.09 -4.48
CA PRO A 290 -26.29 -6.69 -4.87
C PRO A 290 -25.11 -5.96 -4.22
N ILE A 291 -24.37 -5.19 -5.01
CA ILE A 291 -23.21 -4.41 -4.55
C ILE A 291 -23.38 -2.96 -4.95
N THR A 292 -23.10 -2.06 -4.01
CA THR A 292 -22.90 -0.64 -4.26
C THR A 292 -21.45 -0.37 -4.66
N PHE A 293 -21.24 0.23 -5.83
CA PHE A 293 -19.89 0.52 -6.33
C PHE A 293 -19.50 1.98 -6.08
N VAL A 294 -18.41 2.18 -5.35
CA VAL A 294 -17.81 3.51 -5.16
C VAL A 294 -16.71 3.68 -6.19
N VAL A 295 -16.96 4.48 -7.22
CA VAL A 295 -16.14 4.55 -8.43
C VAL A 295 -15.34 5.83 -8.46
N LYS A 296 -14.02 5.71 -8.58
CA LYS A 296 -13.09 6.85 -8.67
C LYS A 296 -13.14 7.53 -10.05
N THR A 297 -14.25 8.19 -10.34
CA THR A 297 -14.46 8.88 -11.61
C THR A 297 -15.41 10.06 -11.48
N GLU A 298 -15.27 11.04 -12.36
CA GLU A 298 -16.21 12.16 -12.51
C GLU A 298 -17.29 11.88 -13.57
N HIS A 299 -17.26 10.72 -14.23
CA HIS A 299 -18.32 10.30 -15.15
C HIS A 299 -19.66 10.16 -14.43
N THR A 300 -20.75 10.51 -15.11
CA THR A 300 -22.11 10.35 -14.58
C THR A 300 -22.44 8.89 -14.30
N VAL A 301 -23.35 8.64 -13.34
CA VAL A 301 -23.85 7.30 -13.01
C VAL A 301 -24.37 6.57 -14.26
N GLU A 302 -25.12 7.26 -15.11
CA GLU A 302 -25.62 6.71 -16.38
C GLU A 302 -24.48 6.24 -17.29
N THR A 303 -23.43 7.06 -17.45
CA THR A 303 -22.27 6.71 -18.28
C THR A 303 -21.56 5.46 -17.74
N ILE A 304 -21.42 5.35 -16.42
CA ILE A 304 -20.79 4.20 -15.77
C ILE A 304 -21.63 2.93 -16.02
N LEU A 305 -22.94 2.99 -15.76
CA LEU A 305 -23.85 1.86 -15.95
C LEU A 305 -23.92 1.42 -17.42
N ASN A 306 -23.92 2.37 -18.36
CA ASN A 306 -23.91 2.05 -19.79
C ASN A 306 -22.62 1.33 -20.19
N LYS A 307 -21.45 1.80 -19.73
CA LYS A 307 -20.16 1.11 -19.98
C LYS A 307 -20.13 -0.30 -19.39
N ILE A 308 -20.64 -0.49 -18.17
CA ILE A 308 -20.73 -1.83 -17.56
C ILE A 308 -21.63 -2.74 -18.41
N ARG A 309 -22.79 -2.23 -18.86
CA ARG A 309 -23.74 -2.97 -19.69
C ARG A 309 -23.19 -3.33 -21.07
N GLU A 310 -22.52 -2.39 -21.74
CA GLU A 310 -21.87 -2.60 -23.03
C GLU A 310 -20.85 -3.73 -22.91
N LYS A 311 -19.97 -3.67 -21.91
CA LYS A 311 -18.97 -4.72 -21.66
C LYS A 311 -19.58 -6.06 -21.26
N ALA A 312 -20.64 -6.07 -20.47
CA ALA A 312 -21.39 -7.30 -20.18
C ALA A 312 -21.95 -7.92 -21.47
N THR A 313 -22.47 -7.08 -22.36
CA THR A 313 -23.04 -7.50 -23.64
C THR A 313 -21.96 -8.07 -24.54
N GLU A 314 -20.83 -7.39 -24.71
CA GLU A 314 -19.67 -7.88 -25.45
C GLU A 314 -19.17 -9.24 -24.94
N LYS A 315 -19.09 -9.41 -23.61
CA LYS A 315 -18.55 -10.62 -22.98
C LYS A 315 -19.48 -11.83 -23.07
N TYR A 316 -20.78 -11.64 -22.81
CA TYR A 316 -21.72 -12.75 -22.67
C TYR A 316 -22.63 -12.94 -23.87
N ASN A 317 -22.93 -11.88 -24.64
CA ASN A 317 -23.87 -11.86 -25.78
C ASN A 317 -25.28 -12.43 -25.48
N ILE A 318 -25.63 -12.64 -24.20
CA ILE A 318 -26.91 -13.20 -23.75
C ILE A 318 -27.61 -12.17 -22.87
N LYS A 319 -28.72 -11.60 -23.37
CA LYS A 319 -29.48 -10.54 -22.69
C LYS A 319 -29.90 -10.90 -21.25
N ALA A 320 -30.29 -12.15 -21.02
CA ALA A 320 -30.69 -12.62 -19.69
C ALA A 320 -29.52 -12.62 -18.68
N ILE A 321 -28.30 -12.94 -19.13
CA ILE A 321 -27.11 -12.92 -18.29
C ILE A 321 -26.71 -11.46 -17.99
N VAL A 322 -26.70 -10.61 -19.02
CA VAL A 322 -26.43 -9.17 -18.86
C VAL A 322 -27.37 -8.55 -17.84
N LYS A 323 -28.68 -8.85 -17.95
CA LYS A 323 -29.69 -8.36 -17.00
C LYS A 323 -29.35 -8.73 -15.55
N LYS A 324 -28.98 -9.99 -15.27
CA LYS A 324 -28.61 -10.44 -13.93
C LYS A 324 -27.39 -9.68 -13.36
N TYR A 325 -26.37 -9.44 -14.18
CA TYR A 325 -25.20 -8.65 -13.74
C TYR A 325 -25.58 -7.20 -13.45
N MET A 326 -26.43 -6.58 -14.30
CA MET A 326 -26.88 -5.21 -14.07
C MET A 326 -27.78 -5.10 -12.83
N GLU A 327 -28.61 -6.11 -12.54
CA GLU A 327 -29.43 -6.18 -11.31
C GLU A 327 -28.58 -6.39 -10.04
N SER A 328 -27.35 -6.88 -10.18
CA SER A 328 -26.40 -7.02 -9.05
C SER A 328 -25.67 -5.70 -8.75
N VAL A 329 -25.85 -4.66 -9.56
CA VAL A 329 -25.36 -3.30 -9.26
C VAL A 329 -26.48 -2.56 -8.53
N GLU A 330 -26.34 -2.44 -7.21
CA GLU A 330 -27.35 -1.84 -6.35
C GLU A 330 -27.36 -0.30 -6.47
N GLU A 331 -26.18 0.31 -6.40
CA GLU A 331 -25.96 1.75 -6.54
C GLU A 331 -24.56 2.01 -7.11
N VAL A 332 -24.38 3.16 -7.75
CA VAL A 332 -23.06 3.66 -8.14
C VAL A 332 -22.85 5.03 -7.50
N ILE A 333 -21.81 5.16 -6.68
CA ILE A 333 -21.38 6.41 -6.05
C ILE A 333 -20.09 6.84 -6.76
N ASN A 334 -20.18 7.84 -7.63
CA ASN A 334 -19.01 8.44 -8.29
C ASN A 334 -18.41 9.57 -7.43
N ILE A 335 -17.36 10.25 -7.91
CA ILE A 335 -16.75 11.37 -7.18
C ILE A 335 -17.78 12.49 -6.89
N PRO A 336 -18.56 12.99 -7.88
CA PRO A 336 -19.59 13.99 -7.63
C PRO A 336 -20.62 13.60 -6.55
N GLU A 337 -21.14 12.37 -6.57
CA GLU A 337 -22.09 11.89 -5.56
C GLU A 337 -21.44 11.79 -4.18
N LEU A 338 -20.19 11.31 -4.11
CA LEU A 338 -19.43 11.26 -2.87
C LEU A 338 -19.18 12.66 -2.29
N MET A 339 -18.96 13.67 -3.15
CA MET A 339 -18.86 15.08 -2.73
C MET A 339 -20.18 15.60 -2.16
N SER A 340 -21.30 15.27 -2.80
CA SER A 340 -22.65 15.61 -2.31
C SER A 340 -22.91 14.99 -0.94
N HIS A 341 -22.51 13.73 -0.72
CA HIS A 341 -22.56 13.11 0.60
C HIS A 341 -21.68 13.83 1.62
N PHE A 342 -20.47 14.23 1.24
CA PHE A 342 -19.58 14.97 2.12
C PHE A 342 -20.13 16.35 2.48
N ASP A 343 -20.71 17.08 1.52
CA ASP A 343 -21.34 18.38 1.78
C ASP A 343 -22.48 18.24 2.83
N ARG A 344 -23.28 17.16 2.76
CA ARG A 344 -24.29 16.84 3.78
C ARG A 344 -23.70 16.47 5.15
N VAL A 345 -22.54 15.82 5.18
CA VAL A 345 -21.81 15.53 6.43
C VAL A 345 -21.30 16.82 7.08
N LEU A 346 -20.86 17.79 6.27
CA LEU A 346 -20.42 19.10 6.74
C LEU A 346 -21.58 19.93 7.30
N GLU A 347 -22.74 19.92 6.65
CA GLU A 347 -23.96 20.56 7.14
C GLU A 347 -24.37 20.06 8.54
N ARG A 348 -24.03 18.81 8.88
CA ARG A 348 -24.26 18.21 10.20
C ARG A 348 -23.13 18.47 11.21
N GLY A 349 -22.12 19.24 10.83
CA GLY A 349 -20.98 19.56 11.70
C GLY A 349 -19.98 18.41 11.90
N LYS A 350 -20.05 17.35 11.09
CA LYS A 350 -19.25 16.12 11.25
C LYS A 350 -17.95 16.08 10.44
N GLY A 351 -17.48 17.22 9.94
CA GLY A 351 -16.22 17.31 9.19
C GLY A 351 -15.00 16.80 9.98
N ALA A 352 -14.94 17.07 11.29
CA ALA A 352 -13.85 16.63 12.17
C ALA A 352 -13.74 15.09 12.17
N ALA A 353 -14.88 14.43 12.37
CA ALA A 353 -14.97 12.98 12.44
C ALA A 353 -14.50 12.31 11.14
N VAL A 354 -14.76 12.92 9.98
CA VAL A 354 -14.22 12.44 8.70
C VAL A 354 -12.69 12.49 8.68
N ILE A 355 -12.08 13.59 9.13
CA ILE A 355 -10.61 13.72 9.15
C ILE A 355 -9.99 12.76 10.16
N GLU A 356 -10.57 12.65 11.35
CA GLU A 356 -10.15 11.70 12.39
C GLU A 356 -10.20 10.25 11.87
N GLU A 357 -11.24 9.88 11.12
CA GLU A 357 -11.34 8.57 10.51
C GLU A 357 -10.28 8.38 9.41
N ILE A 358 -10.00 9.40 8.58
CA ILE A 358 -8.91 9.34 7.59
C ILE A 358 -7.56 9.07 8.27
N VAL A 359 -7.28 9.75 9.38
CA VAL A 359 -6.05 9.55 10.20
C VAL A 359 -5.99 8.13 10.73
N LEU A 360 -7.07 7.64 11.36
CA LEU A 360 -7.15 6.31 11.93
C LEU A 360 -6.90 5.24 10.87
N GLN A 361 -7.63 5.30 9.76
CA GLN A 361 -7.52 4.30 8.69
C GLN A 361 -6.17 4.37 7.98
N SER A 362 -5.56 5.56 7.88
CA SER A 362 -4.20 5.70 7.34
C SER A 362 -3.17 5.01 8.24
N ARG A 363 -3.24 5.17 9.57
CA ARG A 363 -2.33 4.44 10.50
C ARG A 363 -2.42 2.92 10.33
N VAL A 364 -3.64 2.39 10.23
CA VAL A 364 -3.93 0.95 10.02
C VAL A 364 -3.32 0.46 8.70
N GLU A 365 -3.55 1.21 7.61
CA GLU A 365 -3.13 0.86 6.24
C GLU A 365 -1.61 0.90 6.09
N PHE A 366 -0.96 1.89 6.69
CA PHE A 366 0.49 2.07 6.57
C PHE A 366 1.30 1.34 7.66
N ASN A 367 0.69 0.50 8.49
CA ASN A 367 1.37 -0.30 9.54
C ASN A 367 2.13 0.53 10.60
N VAL A 368 1.64 1.72 10.95
CA VAL A 368 2.32 2.61 11.92
C VAL A 368 1.88 2.35 13.37
N GLU A 369 0.91 1.46 13.57
CA GLU A 369 0.27 1.20 14.87
C GLU A 369 1.18 0.63 15.99
N ALA A 370 2.43 0.29 15.72
CA ALA A 370 3.29 -0.35 16.74
C ALA A 370 4.03 0.63 17.67
N GLU A 371 4.14 1.92 17.35
CA GLU A 371 5.02 2.83 18.11
C GLU A 371 4.29 3.87 18.97
N GLU A 372 3.05 4.26 18.65
CA GLU A 372 2.34 5.32 19.40
C GLU A 372 1.45 4.82 20.55
N GLN A 373 1.02 3.55 20.54
CA GLN A 373 0.24 3.00 21.65
C GLN A 373 1.09 2.83 22.92
N ASP A 374 2.38 2.50 22.80
CA ASP A 374 3.27 2.34 23.96
C ASP A 374 3.70 3.66 24.60
N ILE A 375 3.60 4.78 23.89
CA ILE A 375 3.90 6.12 24.44
C ILE A 375 2.68 6.64 25.22
N LEU A 376 1.47 6.49 24.68
CA LEU A 376 0.24 6.91 25.35
C LEU A 376 -0.11 6.02 26.57
N ILE A 377 0.24 4.72 26.55
CA ILE A 377 0.00 3.83 27.70
C ILE A 377 1.00 4.12 28.84
N LYS A 378 2.25 4.49 28.56
CA LYS A 378 3.23 4.83 29.60
C LYS A 378 2.90 6.13 30.33
N ASP A 379 2.33 7.12 29.64
CA ASP A 379 1.92 8.38 30.27
C ASP A 379 0.65 8.24 31.12
N VAL A 380 -0.21 7.26 30.83
CA VAL A 380 -1.39 6.94 31.66
C VAL A 380 -1.03 6.08 32.88
N ILE A 381 -0.01 5.23 32.78
CA ILE A 381 0.47 4.41 33.92
C ILE A 381 1.33 5.22 34.90
N ASN A 382 1.99 6.29 34.45
CA ASN A 382 2.77 7.19 35.31
C ASN A 382 1.96 8.33 35.96
N LEU A 383 0.64 8.35 35.78
CA LEU A 383 -0.27 9.35 36.37
C LEU A 383 -1.33 8.75 37.33
N ASN A 384 -1.15 7.50 37.79
CA ASN A 384 -1.96 6.91 38.86
C ASN A 384 -1.10 6.47 40.05
#